data_AF-A0A085NA99-F1
#
_entry.id   AF-A0A085NA99-F1
#
_cell.length_a   1.000
_cell.length_b   1.000
_cell.length_c   1.000
_cell.angle_alpha   90.00
_cell.angle_beta   90.00
_cell.angle_gamma   90.00
#
_symmetry.space_group_name_H-M   'P 1'
#
loop_
_entity.id
_entity.type
_entity.pdbx_description
1 polymer ?
#
loop_
_entity_poly.entity_id
_entity_poly.type
_entity_poly.pdbx_seq_one_letter_code
_entity_poly.pdbx_strand_id
1 'polypeptide(L)'
;LQITPRGPYSVFSVEENPYLKKLSAFGALLQGNRPAPIVAATLGNQVSALESVPAALYSFIRCLKPNSDFPQSNPMVRTIAYAISLGGDTDTIASMAGAICGAYFGDACFTSELMKRMEGAQFYLNAADTINYRFTAVL
;
A
#
# COMPACT_ATOMS: atom_id res chain seq x y z
N LEU A 1 22.91 -11.42 5.10
CA LEU A 1 22.16 -11.20 6.35
C LEU A 1 21.19 -12.37 6.53
N GLN A 2 21.59 -13.39 7.30
CA GLN A 2 20.68 -14.45 7.71
C GLN A 2 19.84 -13.91 8.87
N ILE A 3 18.53 -13.77 8.66
CA ILE A 3 17.59 -13.39 9.70
C ILE A 3 17.28 -14.67 10.49
N THR A 4 17.88 -14.83 11.67
CA THR A 4 17.48 -15.87 12.61
C THR A 4 16.24 -15.39 13.39
N PRO A 5 15.11 -16.11 13.34
CA PRO A 5 13.91 -15.71 14.07
C PRO A 5 14.10 -15.94 15.58
N ARG A 6 13.89 -14.89 16.38
CA ARG A 6 13.77 -14.97 17.84
C ARG A 6 12.28 -15.01 18.20
N GLY A 7 11.75 -16.18 18.54
CA GLY A 7 10.39 -16.34 19.08
C GLY A 7 9.80 -17.75 18.85
N PRO A 8 8.74 -18.13 19.57
CA PRO A 8 8.12 -19.47 19.49
C PRO A 8 7.25 -19.66 18.23
N TYR A 9 7.38 -18.79 17.23
CA TYR A 9 6.62 -18.87 16.00
C TYR A 9 7.25 -19.97 15.13
N SER A 10 6.49 -21.04 14.89
CA SER A 10 6.84 -22.06 13.91
C SER A 10 7.19 -21.38 12.59
N VAL A 11 8.41 -21.63 12.10
CA VAL A 11 8.86 -21.15 10.79
C VAL A 11 8.02 -21.88 9.75
N PHE A 12 6.86 -21.32 9.40
CA PHE A 12 6.09 -21.81 8.26
C PHE A 12 6.99 -21.74 7.04
N SER A 13 7.11 -22.85 6.31
CA SER A 13 7.76 -22.82 5.00
C SER A 13 7.02 -21.81 4.11
N VAL A 14 7.73 -21.13 3.22
CA VAL A 14 7.13 -20.14 2.29
C VAL A 14 5.97 -20.75 1.49
N GLU A 15 5.97 -22.07 1.31
CA GLU A 15 4.96 -22.83 0.60
C GLU A 15 3.63 -22.97 1.37
N GLU A 16 3.66 -22.96 2.70
CA GLU A 16 2.46 -23.12 3.55
C GLU A 16 1.74 -21.79 3.84
N ASN A 17 2.46 -20.66 3.81
CA ASN A 17 1.86 -19.36 4.13
C ASN A 17 1.43 -18.60 2.86
N PRO A 18 0.12 -18.39 2.65
CA PRO A 18 -0.38 -17.77 1.41
C PRO A 18 0.03 -16.30 1.26
N TYR A 19 0.28 -15.57 2.35
CA TYR A 19 0.82 -14.22 2.28
C TYR A 19 2.29 -14.23 1.85
N LEU A 20 3.12 -15.10 2.43
CA LEU A 20 4.53 -15.21 2.03
C LEU A 20 4.67 -15.60 0.56
N LYS A 21 3.80 -16.48 0.05
CA LYS A 21 3.74 -16.84 -1.36
C LYS A 21 3.40 -15.65 -2.27
N LYS A 22 2.49 -14.76 -1.86
CA LYS A 22 2.18 -13.54 -2.65
C LYS A 22 3.30 -12.50 -2.56
N LEU A 23 3.91 -12.33 -1.40
CA LEU A 23 5.03 -11.40 -1.20
C LEU A 23 6.28 -11.83 -1.98
N SER A 24 6.55 -13.13 -2.10
CA SER A 24 7.70 -13.63 -2.88
C SER A 24 7.57 -13.32 -4.38
N ALA A 25 6.35 -13.11 -4.89
CA ALA A 25 6.11 -12.72 -6.29
C ALA A 25 6.47 -11.26 -6.60
N PHE A 26 6.66 -10.39 -5.60
CA PHE A 26 6.84 -8.95 -5.80
C PHE A 26 8.05 -8.64 -6.69
N GLY A 27 9.17 -9.30 -6.45
CA GLY A 27 10.40 -9.09 -7.23
C GLY A 27 10.19 -9.32 -8.72
N ALA A 28 9.54 -10.44 -9.08
CA ALA A 28 9.25 -10.80 -10.46
C ALA A 28 8.23 -9.84 -11.12
N LEU A 29 7.23 -9.39 -10.37
CA LEU A 29 6.24 -8.43 -10.86
C LEU A 29 6.85 -7.04 -11.09
N LEU A 30 7.75 -6.59 -10.21
CA LEU A 30 8.43 -5.29 -10.32
C LEU A 30 9.43 -5.23 -11.48
N GLN A 31 10.21 -6.28 -11.71
CA GLN A 31 11.20 -6.32 -12.79
C GLN A 31 10.56 -6.32 -14.18
N GLY A 32 9.38 -6.93 -14.32
CA GLY A 32 8.74 -7.14 -15.62
C GLY A 32 7.76 -6.05 -16.06
N ASN A 33 7.66 -4.92 -15.32
CA ASN A 33 6.58 -3.92 -15.44
C ASN A 33 5.23 -4.54 -15.84
N ARG A 34 4.75 -5.50 -15.02
CA ARG A 34 3.63 -6.35 -15.43
C ARG A 34 2.32 -5.55 -15.50
N PRO A 35 1.46 -5.82 -16.51
CA PRO A 35 0.15 -5.18 -16.61
C PRO A 35 -0.71 -5.43 -15.37
N ALA A 36 -1.56 -4.47 -15.02
CA ALA A 36 -2.44 -4.53 -13.84
C ALA A 36 -3.28 -5.84 -13.75
N PRO A 37 -3.85 -6.39 -14.84
CA PRO A 37 -4.58 -7.67 -14.76
C PRO A 37 -3.72 -8.86 -14.32
N ILE A 38 -2.43 -8.89 -14.69
CA ILE A 38 -1.50 -9.96 -14.28
C ILE A 38 -1.16 -9.81 -12.80
N VAL A 39 -0.97 -8.57 -12.34
CA VAL A 39 -0.73 -8.28 -10.92
C VAL A 39 -1.95 -8.67 -10.09
N ALA A 40 -3.15 -8.28 -10.51
CA ALA A 40 -4.40 -8.65 -9.85
C ALA A 40 -4.61 -10.17 -9.80
N ALA A 41 -4.34 -10.89 -10.89
CA ALA A 41 -4.43 -12.36 -10.90
C ALA A 41 -3.41 -13.03 -9.96
N THR A 42 -2.28 -12.38 -9.68
CA THR A 42 -1.20 -12.94 -8.84
C THR A 42 -1.39 -12.60 -7.37
N LEU A 43 -1.72 -11.35 -7.07
CA LEU A 43 -1.78 -10.80 -5.72
C LEU A 43 -3.20 -10.71 -5.17
N GLY A 44 -4.19 -10.80 -6.04
CA GLY A 44 -5.59 -10.55 -5.73
C GLY A 44 -6.00 -9.11 -5.96
N ASN A 45 -7.31 -8.92 -6.05
CA ASN A 45 -7.96 -7.62 -6.05
C ASN A 45 -9.37 -7.69 -5.44
N GLN A 46 -9.61 -8.63 -4.52
CA GLN A 46 -10.92 -8.90 -3.94
C GLN A 46 -10.95 -8.51 -2.46
N VAL A 47 -12.14 -8.45 -1.87
CA VAL A 47 -12.39 -7.92 -0.52
C VAL A 47 -11.67 -8.66 0.62
N SER A 48 -11.29 -9.92 0.43
CA SER A 48 -10.60 -10.67 1.50
C SER A 48 -9.21 -10.10 1.76
N ALA A 49 -8.72 -10.18 3.01
CA ALA A 49 -7.39 -9.68 3.37
C ALA A 49 -6.26 -10.29 2.52
N LEU A 50 -6.36 -11.59 2.21
CA LEU A 50 -5.38 -12.27 1.36
C LEU A 50 -5.40 -11.73 -0.08
N GLU A 51 -6.54 -11.23 -0.56
CA GLU A 51 -6.75 -10.72 -1.92
C GLU A 51 -6.64 -9.19 -2.03
N SER A 52 -6.40 -8.47 -0.93
CA SER A 52 -6.33 -7.00 -0.92
C SER A 52 -5.04 -6.46 -0.29
N VAL A 53 -4.56 -7.05 0.81
CA VAL A 53 -3.37 -6.56 1.54
C VAL A 53 -2.09 -6.66 0.69
N PRO A 54 -1.78 -7.79 0.02
CA PRO A 54 -0.60 -7.86 -0.84
C PRO A 54 -0.69 -6.90 -2.03
N ALA A 55 -1.88 -6.73 -2.61
CA ALA A 55 -2.11 -5.80 -3.71
C ALA A 55 -1.88 -4.34 -3.29
N ALA A 56 -2.34 -3.95 -2.10
CA ALA A 56 -2.13 -2.61 -1.55
C ALA A 56 -0.64 -2.32 -1.30
N LEU A 57 0.07 -3.25 -0.67
CA LEU A 57 1.51 -3.12 -0.43
C LEU A 57 2.30 -3.04 -1.74
N TYR A 58 1.96 -3.90 -2.70
CA TYR A 58 2.58 -3.88 -4.02
C TYR A 58 2.31 -2.55 -4.73
N SER A 59 1.09 -2.04 -4.67
CA SER A 59 0.69 -0.76 -5.29
C SER A 59 1.57 0.39 -4.81
N PHE A 60 1.81 0.46 -3.50
CA PHE A 60 2.74 1.44 -2.91
C PHE A 60 4.18 1.24 -3.41
N ILE A 61 4.73 0.02 -3.33
CA ILE A 61 6.12 -0.25 -3.71
C ILE A 61 6.35 0.04 -5.20
N ARG A 62 5.45 -0.40 -6.06
CA ARG A 62 5.47 -0.17 -7.51
C ARG A 62 5.44 1.32 -7.84
N CYS A 63 4.86 2.13 -6.96
CA CYS A 63 4.71 3.57 -7.11
C CYS A 63 5.69 4.38 -6.27
N LEU A 64 6.76 3.82 -5.70
CA LEU A 64 7.78 4.61 -4.99
C LEU A 64 8.45 5.66 -5.88
N LYS A 65 8.55 5.39 -7.19
CA LYS A 65 9.09 6.32 -8.20
C LYS A 65 8.14 6.43 -9.39
N PRO A 66 8.12 7.57 -10.10
CA PRO A 66 7.43 7.69 -11.38
C PRO A 66 7.92 6.64 -12.38
N ASN A 67 7.02 6.21 -13.26
CA ASN A 67 7.30 5.24 -14.32
C ASN A 67 6.46 5.58 -15.56
N SER A 68 6.65 4.84 -16.66
CA SER A 68 5.96 5.12 -17.94
C SER A 68 4.43 5.15 -17.81
N ASP A 69 3.86 4.23 -17.02
CA ASP A 69 2.41 4.04 -16.95
C ASP A 69 1.78 5.01 -15.95
N PHE A 70 2.56 5.39 -14.93
CA PHE A 70 2.16 6.35 -13.91
C PHE A 70 3.25 7.41 -13.70
N PRO A 71 3.31 8.44 -14.57
CA PRO A 71 4.36 9.45 -14.59
C PRO A 71 4.15 10.58 -13.58
N GLN A 72 3.02 10.59 -12.87
CA GLN A 72 2.68 11.65 -11.91
C GLN A 72 3.82 11.78 -10.89
N SER A 73 4.24 13.02 -10.57
CA SER A 73 5.31 13.26 -9.60
C SER A 73 4.86 12.96 -8.17
N ASN A 74 3.64 13.33 -7.83
CA ASN A 74 3.07 13.11 -6.50
C ASN A 74 2.89 11.60 -6.22
N PRO A 75 3.50 11.06 -5.14
CA PRO A 75 3.45 9.63 -4.83
C PRO A 75 2.07 9.15 -4.37
N MET A 76 1.27 9.99 -3.72
CA MET A 76 -0.10 9.66 -3.31
C MET A 76 -0.99 9.43 -4.51
N VAL A 77 -1.01 10.38 -5.45
CA VAL A 77 -1.79 10.28 -6.70
C VAL A 77 -1.39 9.03 -7.48
N ARG A 78 -0.08 8.80 -7.60
CA ARG A 78 0.46 7.64 -8.32
C ARG A 78 0.03 6.32 -7.68
N THR A 79 0.16 6.21 -6.36
CA THR A 79 -0.18 5.00 -5.59
C THR A 79 -1.68 4.70 -5.67
N ILE A 80 -2.54 5.70 -5.47
CA ILE A 80 -4.00 5.55 -5.54
C ILE A 80 -4.42 5.19 -6.97
N ALA A 81 -3.89 5.88 -7.99
CA ALA A 81 -4.20 5.59 -9.39
C ALA A 81 -3.82 4.15 -9.77
N TYR A 82 -2.65 3.68 -9.33
CA TYR A 82 -2.23 2.30 -9.56
C TYR A 82 -3.16 1.30 -8.86
N ALA A 83 -3.47 1.53 -7.58
CA ALA A 83 -4.37 0.67 -6.82
C ALA A 83 -5.75 0.55 -7.49
N ILE A 84 -6.31 1.66 -7.97
CA ILE A 84 -7.58 1.68 -8.72
C ILE A 84 -7.45 0.89 -10.03
N SER A 85 -6.31 0.99 -10.72
CA SER A 85 -6.08 0.28 -11.98
C SER A 85 -6.08 -1.25 -11.85
N LEU A 86 -5.90 -1.80 -10.64
CA LEU A 86 -6.03 -3.23 -10.38
C LEU A 86 -7.48 -3.73 -10.46
N GLY A 87 -8.47 -2.83 -10.38
CA GLY A 87 -9.89 -3.17 -10.36
C GLY A 87 -10.31 -3.93 -9.11
N GLY A 88 -11.52 -4.52 -9.14
CA GLY A 88 -12.06 -5.27 -8.00
C GLY A 88 -12.44 -4.38 -6.82
N ASP A 89 -11.98 -4.72 -5.61
CA ASP A 89 -12.21 -3.92 -4.39
C ASP A 89 -11.25 -2.73 -4.29
N THR A 90 -11.44 -1.77 -5.21
CA THR A 90 -10.54 -0.62 -5.38
C THR A 90 -10.47 0.26 -4.14
N ASP A 91 -11.58 0.42 -3.43
CA ASP A 91 -11.70 1.36 -2.32
C ASP A 91 -10.86 0.87 -1.13
N THR A 92 -10.96 -0.41 -0.79
CA THR A 92 -10.16 -1.04 0.27
C THR A 92 -8.68 -1.04 -0.07
N ILE A 93 -8.33 -1.42 -1.30
CA ILE A 93 -6.93 -1.51 -1.75
C ILE A 93 -6.29 -0.12 -1.79
N ALA A 94 -6.95 0.88 -2.38
CA ALA A 94 -6.46 2.25 -2.44
C ALA A 94 -6.37 2.89 -1.05
N SER A 95 -7.32 2.59 -0.15
CA SER A 95 -7.27 3.08 1.24
C SER A 95 -6.05 2.55 1.99
N MET A 96 -5.78 1.24 1.92
CA MET A 96 -4.59 0.65 2.54
C MET A 96 -3.28 1.15 1.90
N ALA A 97 -3.21 1.18 0.57
CA ALA A 97 -2.03 1.66 -0.14
C ALA A 97 -1.77 3.16 0.16
N GLY A 98 -2.84 3.94 0.25
CA GLY A 98 -2.80 5.36 0.64
C GLY A 98 -2.32 5.55 2.07
N ALA A 99 -2.82 4.76 3.03
CA ALA A 99 -2.36 4.82 4.42
C ALA A 99 -0.84 4.54 4.53
N ILE A 100 -0.34 3.52 3.83
CA ILE A 100 1.10 3.19 3.79
C ILE A 100 1.89 4.34 3.15
N CYS A 101 1.41 4.87 2.03
CA CYS A 101 2.06 5.96 1.31
C CYS A 101 2.13 7.25 2.15
N GLY A 102 1.03 7.62 2.82
CA GLY A 102 0.96 8.77 3.72
C GLY A 102 1.87 8.61 4.95
N ALA A 103 1.93 7.41 5.53
CA ALA A 103 2.86 7.13 6.63
C ALA A 103 4.34 7.24 6.20
N TYR A 104 4.66 6.87 4.95
CA TYR A 104 6.03 6.91 4.44
C TYR A 104 6.49 8.29 3.98
N PHE A 105 5.64 9.02 3.24
CA PHE A 105 5.98 10.34 2.67
C PHE A 105 5.55 11.52 3.54
N GLY A 106 4.71 11.29 4.55
CA GLY A 106 4.15 12.34 5.40
C GLY A 106 3.06 13.17 4.71
N ASP A 107 2.70 14.28 5.35
CA ASP A 107 1.71 15.24 4.91
C ASP A 107 2.02 15.90 3.56
N ALA A 108 3.31 16.00 3.18
CA ALA A 108 3.76 16.57 1.92
C ALA A 108 3.16 15.91 0.67
N CYS A 109 2.65 14.67 0.77
CA CYS A 109 1.98 14.01 -0.35
C CYS A 109 0.50 14.45 -0.52
N PHE A 110 -0.11 15.06 0.49
CA PHE A 110 -1.49 15.56 0.48
C PHE A 110 -1.52 17.02 0.00
N THR A 111 -1.67 17.21 -1.31
CA THR A 111 -1.83 18.56 -1.87
C THR A 111 -3.14 19.21 -1.42
N SER A 112 -3.18 20.54 -1.42
CA SER A 112 -4.41 21.29 -1.12
C SER A 112 -5.58 20.94 -2.05
N GLU A 113 -5.30 20.56 -3.30
CA GLU A 113 -6.32 20.11 -4.25
C GLU A 113 -6.91 18.74 -3.87
N LEU A 114 -6.08 17.80 -3.42
CA LEU A 114 -6.56 16.50 -2.92
C LEU A 114 -7.43 16.69 -1.67
N MET A 115 -6.98 17.55 -0.75
CA MET A 115 -7.72 17.83 0.48
C MET A 115 -9.07 18.50 0.22
N LYS A 116 -9.17 19.38 -0.77
CA LYS A 116 -10.45 20.01 -1.16
C LYS A 116 -11.47 19.01 -1.71
N ARG A 117 -11.01 17.93 -2.33
CA ARG A 117 -11.88 16.88 -2.91
C ARG A 117 -12.25 15.79 -1.92
N MET A 118 -11.50 15.67 -0.83
CA MET A 118 -11.74 14.68 0.21
C MET A 118 -12.90 15.12 1.10
N GLU A 119 -13.95 14.31 1.17
CA GLU A 119 -15.01 14.49 2.15
C GLU A 119 -14.44 14.37 3.56
N GLY A 120 -14.81 15.29 4.46
CA GLY A 120 -14.37 15.23 5.85
C GLY A 120 -12.87 15.48 6.07
N ALA A 121 -12.16 16.10 5.13
CA ALA A 121 -10.71 16.31 5.23
C ALA A 121 -10.28 16.94 6.58
N GLN A 122 -11.03 17.93 7.08
CA GLN A 122 -10.75 18.57 8.36
C GLN A 122 -10.94 17.62 9.56
N PHE A 123 -11.92 16.71 9.50
CA PHE A 123 -12.12 15.70 10.53
C PHE A 123 -10.92 14.75 10.60
N TYR A 124 -10.41 14.29 9.45
CA TYR A 124 -9.25 13.41 9.39
C TYR A 124 -7.95 14.10 9.85
N LEU A 125 -7.76 15.38 9.52
CA LEU A 125 -6.63 16.17 10.03
C LEU A 125 -6.67 16.27 11.56
N ASN A 126 -7.83 16.63 12.14
CA ASN A 126 -7.98 16.71 13.59
C ASN A 126 -7.76 15.35 14.28
N ALA A 127 -8.19 14.26 13.63
CA ALA A 127 -7.95 12.90 14.13
C ALA A 127 -6.45 12.56 14.09
N ALA A 128 -5.74 12.91 13.01
CA ALA A 128 -4.30 12.71 12.90
C ALA A 128 -3.54 13.49 13.99
N ASP A 129 -3.91 14.75 14.24
CA ASP A 129 -3.32 15.56 15.32
C ASP A 129 -3.57 14.94 16.70
N THR A 130 -4.78 14.42 16.93
CA THR A 130 -5.14 13.73 18.19
C THR A 130 -4.32 12.46 18.39
N ILE A 131 -4.14 11.66 17.34
CA ILE A 131 -3.32 10.43 17.39
C ILE A 131 -1.86 10.81 17.64
N ASN A 132 -1.33 11.82 16.95
CA ASN A 132 0.04 12.28 17.12
C ASN A 132 0.29 12.78 18.54
N TYR A 133 -0.60 13.62 19.07
CA TYR A 133 -0.52 14.10 20.45
C TYR A 133 -0.45 12.95 21.46
N ARG A 134 -1.34 11.95 21.31
CA ARG A 134 -1.34 10.76 22.18
C ARG A 134 -0.09 9.92 22.05
N PHE A 135 0.44 9.78 20.83
CA PHE A 135 1.69 9.05 20.59
C PHE A 135 2.88 9.75 21.27
N THR A 136 3.00 11.07 21.11
CA THR A 136 4.09 11.85 21.71
C THR A 136 3.99 12.00 23.22
N ALA A 137 2.79 11.93 23.80
CA ALA A 137 2.59 12.05 25.25
C ALA A 137 3.04 10.80 26.05
N VAL A 138 3.30 9.68 25.37
CA VAL A 138 3.76 8.42 25.98
C VAL A 138 5.26 8.19 25.75
N LEU A 139 5.90 9.02 24.93
CA LEU A 139 7.35 9.05 24.70
C LEU A 139 8.02 10.01 25.69
#